data_AF-A0A933N325-F1
#
_entry.id   AF-A0A933N325-F1
#
_cell.length_a   1.000
_cell.length_b   1.000
_cell.length_c   1.000
_cell.angle_alpha   90.00
_cell.angle_beta   90.00
_cell.angle_gamma   90.00
#
_symmetry.space_group_name_H-M   'P 1'
#
loop_
_entity.id
_entity.type
_entity.pdbx_description
1 polymer ?
#
loop_
_entity_poly.entity_id
_entity_poly.type
_entity_poly.pdbx_seq_one_letter_code
_entity_poly.pdbx_strand_id
1 'polypeptide(L)'
;MRLKREEISLIVQSVRELDNRAQILLFGSRTDNSKKGGDIDLLIISKKLAYPDGLIIRRKIFQKMDEQQIHLLICKSPDEPFCKIAYKEGIKL
;
A
#
# COMPACT_ATOMS: atom_id res chain seq x y z
N MET A 1 -0.41 13.43 -4.44
CA MET A 1 0.31 12.23 -3.98
C MET A 1 1.75 12.55 -3.66
N ARG A 2 2.15 12.30 -2.41
CA ARG A 2 3.48 12.58 -1.85
C ARG A 2 4.36 11.32 -1.76
N LEU A 3 4.48 10.63 -2.90
CA LEU A 3 5.38 9.49 -3.13
C LEU A 3 6.22 9.75 -4.39
N LYS A 4 7.51 9.44 -4.33
CA LYS A 4 8.42 9.45 -5.48
C LYS A 4 8.15 8.25 -6.39
N ARG A 5 8.49 8.37 -7.67
CA ARG A 5 8.32 7.29 -8.65
C ARG A 5 9.06 6.00 -8.28
N GLU A 6 10.24 6.13 -7.68
CA GLU A 6 11.05 5.01 -7.20
C GLU A 6 10.35 4.27 -6.05
N GLU A 7 9.76 5.01 -5.11
CA GLU A 7 9.01 4.45 -3.97
C GLU A 7 7.76 3.71 -4.47
N ILE A 8 7.03 4.28 -5.44
CA ILE A 8 5.88 3.62 -6.07
C ILE A 8 6.31 2.32 -6.75
N SER A 9 7.39 2.37 -7.54
CA SER A 9 7.92 1.19 -8.23
C SER A 9 8.32 0.10 -7.25
N LEU A 10 8.99 0.47 -6.16
CA LEU A 10 9.40 -0.43 -5.09
C LEU A 10 8.19 -1.10 -4.39
N ILE A 11 7.18 -0.31 -4.03
CA ILE A 11 5.94 -0.80 -3.42
C ILE A 11 5.25 -1.79 -4.36
N VAL A 12 5.04 -1.38 -5.61
CA VAL A 12 4.35 -2.18 -6.62
C VAL A 12 5.08 -3.49 -6.87
N GLN A 13 6.41 -3.45 -7.01
CA GLN A 13 7.23 -4.64 -7.18
C GLN A 13 7.15 -5.57 -5.97
N SER A 14 7.30 -5.03 -4.75
CA SER A 14 7.31 -5.83 -3.51
C SER A 14 6.02 -6.63 -3.32
N VAL A 15 4.88 -6.06 -3.72
CA VAL A 15 3.58 -6.74 -3.68
C VAL A 15 3.41 -7.70 -4.86
N ARG A 16 3.73 -7.28 -6.09
CA ARG A 16 3.53 -8.09 -7.30
C ARG A 16 4.42 -9.33 -7.37
N GLU A 17 5.55 -9.32 -6.69
CA GLU A 17 6.39 -10.52 -6.51
C GLU A 17 5.66 -11.64 -5.74
N LEU A 18 4.73 -11.29 -4.84
CA LEU A 18 3.93 -12.27 -4.10
C LEU A 18 2.60 -12.58 -4.81
N ASP A 19 1.95 -11.56 -5.39
CA ASP A 19 0.76 -11.71 -6.24
C ASP A 19 0.72 -10.66 -7.35
N ASN A 20 0.99 -11.10 -8.58
CA ASN A 20 1.02 -10.24 -9.76
C ASN A 20 -0.34 -9.60 -10.11
N ARG A 21 -1.45 -10.12 -9.57
CA ARG A 21 -2.82 -9.60 -9.80
C ARG A 21 -3.33 -8.73 -8.66
N ALA A 22 -2.54 -8.51 -7.60
CA ALA A 22 -2.95 -7.67 -6.49
C ALA A 22 -3.22 -6.23 -6.96
N GLN A 23 -4.33 -5.64 -6.52
CA GLN A 23 -4.55 -4.20 -6.67
C GLN A 23 -3.89 -3.48 -5.50
N ILE A 24 -3.26 -2.35 -5.79
CA ILE A 24 -2.49 -1.58 -4.82
C ILE A 24 -3.00 -0.15 -4.89
N LEU A 25 -3.41 0.39 -3.75
CA LEU A 25 -3.90 1.76 -3.64
C LEU A 25 -3.19 2.45 -2.48
N LEU A 26 -2.76 3.69 -2.70
CA LEU A 26 -2.36 4.61 -1.64
C LEU A 26 -3.60 5.30 -1.10
N PHE A 27 -3.81 5.27 0.20
CA PHE A 27 -4.87 6.03 0.86
C PHE A 27 -4.31 6.90 1.99
N GLY A 28 -5.19 7.58 2.72
CA GLY A 28 -4.79 8.35 3.90
C GLY A 28 -4.03 9.64 3.59
N SER A 29 -3.10 10.01 4.47
CA SER A 29 -2.54 11.37 4.50
C SER A 29 -1.68 11.72 3.27
N ARG A 30 -1.12 10.71 2.59
CA ARG A 30 -0.16 10.87 1.48
C ARG A 30 -0.81 11.04 0.11
N THR A 31 -2.13 10.88 0.00
CA THR A 31 -2.87 11.17 -1.24
C THR A 31 -2.90 12.68 -1.54
N ASP A 32 -2.97 13.50 -0.50
CA ASP A 32 -3.04 14.96 -0.55
C ASP A 32 -1.65 15.62 -0.44
N ASN A 33 -1.33 16.50 -1.39
CA ASN A 33 -0.06 17.24 -1.44
C ASN A 33 -0.01 18.43 -0.48
N SER A 34 -1.14 18.92 0.02
CA SER A 34 -1.21 20.07 0.93
C SER A 34 -0.85 19.72 2.39
N LYS A 35 -0.89 18.42 2.74
CA LYS A 35 -0.58 17.93 4.08
C LYS A 35 0.93 17.76 4.31
N LYS A 36 1.37 17.86 5.57
CA LYS A 36 2.77 17.67 6.00
C LYS A 36 2.93 16.38 6.82
N GLY A 37 4.09 15.74 6.72
CA GLY A 37 4.40 14.50 7.45
C GLY A 37 3.51 13.32 7.07
N GLY A 38 3.46 12.32 7.94
CA GLY A 38 2.51 11.19 7.88
C GLY A 38 3.06 9.91 7.27
N ASP A 39 2.40 8.82 7.62
CA ASP A 39 2.70 7.46 7.23
C ASP A 39 2.20 7.16 5.81
N ILE A 40 2.73 6.11 5.20
CA ILE A 40 2.27 5.60 3.91
C ILE A 40 1.23 4.50 4.17
N ASP A 41 -0.04 4.83 3.99
CA ASP A 41 -1.14 3.87 4.13
C ASP A 41 -1.45 3.21 2.78
N LEU A 42 -1.24 1.89 2.68
CA LEU A 42 -1.45 1.11 1.46
C LEU A 42 -2.55 0.09 1.65
N LEU A 43 -3.49 0.07 0.71
CA LEU A 43 -4.51 -0.94 0.58
C LEU A 43 -4.09 -1.91 -0.53
N ILE A 44 -4.01 -3.19 -0.17
CA ILE A 44 -3.70 -4.29 -1.08
C ILE A 44 -4.92 -5.18 -1.17
N ILE A 45 -5.51 -5.28 -2.36
CA ILE A 45 -6.62 -6.19 -2.62
C ILE A 45 -6.09 -7.40 -3.37
N SER A 46 -6.12 -8.56 -2.72
CA SER A 46 -5.64 -9.81 -3.28
C SER A 46 -6.40 -10.99 -2.70
N LYS A 47 -6.85 -11.91 -3.57
CA LYS A 47 -7.41 -13.19 -3.13
C LYS A 47 -6.34 -14.15 -2.59
N LYS A 48 -5.07 -13.96 -2.99
CA LYS A 48 -3.93 -14.82 -2.62
C LYS A 48 -3.29 -14.38 -1.30
N LEU A 49 -2.97 -13.10 -1.16
CA LEU A 49 -2.23 -12.58 -0.02
C LEU A 49 -3.06 -12.59 1.26
N ALA A 50 -2.41 -12.83 2.38
CA ALA A 50 -2.96 -12.79 3.72
C ALA A 50 -2.14 -11.85 4.62
N TYR A 51 -2.61 -11.64 5.85
CA TYR A 51 -1.95 -10.74 6.81
C TYR A 51 -0.44 -11.03 7.02
N PRO A 52 0.04 -12.28 7.09
CA PRO A 52 1.47 -12.57 7.24
C PRO A 52 2.33 -12.09 6.06
N ASP A 53 1.79 -12.06 4.84
CA ASP A 53 2.50 -11.57 3.66
C ASP A 53 2.83 -10.08 3.77
N GLY A 54 2.04 -9.32 4.54
CA GLY A 54 2.30 -7.92 4.85
C GLY A 54 3.65 -7.70 5.52
N LEU A 55 4.12 -8.65 6.34
CA LEU A 55 5.45 -8.56 6.96
C LEU A 55 6.57 -8.69 5.92
N ILE A 56 6.39 -9.58 4.95
CA ILE A 56 7.35 -9.79 3.85
C ILE A 56 7.42 -8.53 2.98
N ILE A 57 6.26 -7.97 2.63
CA ILE A 57 6.15 -6.74 1.83
C ILE A 57 6.82 -5.58 2.55
N ARG A 58 6.48 -5.35 3.83
CA ARG A 58 7.10 -4.31 4.67
C ARG A 58 8.62 -4.45 4.70
N ARG A 59 9.13 -5.65 4.97
CA ARG A 59 10.57 -5.91 5.01
C ARG A 59 11.26 -5.54 3.69
N LYS A 60 10.68 -5.90 2.55
CA LYS A 60 11.26 -5.57 1.23
C LYS A 60 11.29 -4.06 0.97
N ILE A 61 10.24 -3.34 1.40
CA ILE A 61 10.18 -1.89 1.22
C ILE A 61 11.19 -1.20 2.15
N PHE A 62 11.22 -1.55 3.44
CA PHE A 62 12.14 -0.97 4.42
C PHE A 62 13.63 -1.21 4.10
N GLN A 63 13.96 -2.25 3.33
CA GLN A 63 15.35 -2.47 2.89
C GLN A 63 15.83 -1.44 1.85
N LYS A 64 14.92 -0.74 1.17
CA LYS A 64 15.24 0.15 0.04
C LYS A 64 14.64 1.54 0.17
N MET A 65 13.95 1.82 1.28
CA MET A 65 13.28 3.09 1.56
C MET A 65 13.64 3.53 2.97
N ASP A 66 13.83 4.84 3.17
CA ASP A 66 14.13 5.44 4.48
C ASP A 66 13.00 5.16 5.50
N GLU A 67 13.23 5.52 6.78
CA GLU A 67 12.38 5.26 7.96
C GLU A 67 10.97 5.90 7.95
N GLN A 68 10.28 5.93 6.82
CA GLN A 68 8.85 6.24 6.78
C GLN A 68 8.03 5.01 7.18
N GLN A 69 7.16 5.16 8.18
CA GLN A 69 6.27 4.07 8.55
C GLN A 69 5.28 3.79 7.42
N ILE A 70 5.12 2.50 7.11
CA ILE A 70 4.19 2.01 6.09
C ILE A 70 3.13 1.17 6.77
N HIS A 71 1.87 1.59 6.71
CA HIS A 71 0.73 0.79 7.14
C HIS A 71 0.18 0.00 5.96
N LEU A 72 0.08 -1.32 6.13
CA LEU A 72 -0.50 -2.21 5.11
C LEU A 72 -1.85 -2.71 5.58
N LEU A 73 -2.86 -2.52 4.74
CA LEU A 73 -4.16 -3.15 4.85
C LEU A 73 -4.32 -4.14 3.71
N ILE A 74 -4.46 -5.44 4.02
CA ILE A 74 -4.63 -6.49 3.03
C ILE A 74 -6.07 -7.01 3.10
N CYS A 75 -6.78 -6.95 1.98
CA CYS A 75 -8.17 -7.38 1.86
C CYS A 75 -8.34 -8.37 0.71
N LYS A 76 -9.32 -9.26 0.79
CA LYS A 76 -9.71 -10.16 -0.28
C LYS A 76 -10.64 -9.48 -1.29
N SER A 77 -11.43 -8.50 -0.84
CA SER A 77 -12.40 -7.76 -1.65
C SER A 77 -12.45 -6.27 -1.28
N PRO A 78 -12.70 -5.36 -2.25
CA PRO A 78 -12.95 -3.93 -1.95
C PRO A 78 -14.21 -3.69 -1.12
N ASP A 79 -15.17 -4.63 -1.12
CA ASP A 79 -16.45 -4.48 -0.42
C ASP A 79 -16.38 -4.75 1.09
N GLU A 80 -15.24 -5.25 1.58
CA GLU A 80 -15.02 -5.47 3.00
C GLU A 80 -15.19 -4.14 3.77
N PRO A 81 -15.92 -4.10 4.90
CA PRO A 81 -16.33 -2.86 5.55
C PRO A 81 -15.19 -1.88 5.83
N PHE A 82 -14.03 -2.40 6.25
CA PHE A 82 -12.85 -1.60 6.57
C PHE A 82 -12.10 -1.13 5.31
N CYS A 83 -12.19 -1.89 4.22
CA CYS A 83 -11.48 -1.63 2.97
C CYS A 83 -12.26 -0.69 2.05
N LYS A 84 -13.60 -0.64 2.21
CA LYS A 84 -14.50 0.15 1.36
C LYS A 84 -14.18 1.65 1.37
N ILE A 85 -13.81 2.20 2.54
CA ILE A 85 -13.43 3.63 2.66
C ILE A 85 -12.08 3.85 1.98
N ALA A 86 -11.07 3.06 2.34
CA ALA A 86 -9.74 3.13 1.76
C ALA A 86 -9.73 2.91 0.23
N TYR A 87 -10.64 2.07 -0.28
CA TYR A 87 -10.78 1.83 -1.72
C TYR A 87 -11.40 3.02 -2.45
N LYS A 88 -12.40 3.70 -1.84
CA LYS A 88 -13.06 4.87 -2.44
C LYS A 88 -12.15 6.10 -2.48
N GLU A 89 -11.38 6.31 -1.42
CA GLU A 89 -10.49 7.48 -1.29
C GLU A 89 -9.08 7.21 -1.83
N GLY A 90 -8.77 5.95 -2.12
CA GLY A 90 -7.44 5.51 -2.53
C GLY A 90 -7.07 5.89 -3.96
N ILE A 91 -5.82 6.25 -4.16
CA ILE A 91 -5.20 6.46 -5.47
C ILE A 91 -4.49 5.17 -5.88
N LYS A 92 -4.85 4.61 -7.03
CA LYS A 92 -4.23 3.40 -7.56
C LYS A 92 -2.75 3.63 -7.89
N LEU A 93 -1.90 2.70 -7.46
CA LEU A 93 -0.45 2.66 -7.74
C LEU A 93 -0.11 1.74 -8.92
#